data_AF-A0A075BQK8-F1
#
_entry.id   AF-A0A075BQK8-F1
#
_cell.length_a   1.000
_cell.length_b   1.000
_cell.length_c   1.000
_cell.angle_alpha   90.00
_cell.angle_beta   90.00
_cell.angle_gamma   90.00
#
_symmetry.space_group_name_H-M   'P 1'
#
loop_
_entity.id
_entity.type
_entity.pdbx_description
1 polymer ?
#
loop_
_entity_poly.entity_id
_entity_poly.type
_entity_poly.pdbx_seq_one_letter_code
_entity_poly.pdbx_strand_id
1 'polypeptide(L)'
;MAPRNLISDAKLAKELQKQYVIGDSLEIFARYEKGLIESAIPNREKLYCPYKKCAKLLSHDPTDEEAEIIIKGKCPWCAGLLCARCRVPWHTGRDCQQFQREEKDREDDLRVKLLAENCKWKNCPHCNSLVDKVDDGGVHIACRCKEEFCYGCGETWSERHWNCQTR
;
A
#
# COMPACT_ATOMS: atom_id res chain seq x y z
N MET A 1 57.59 25.29 18.93
CA MET A 1 57.44 24.14 18.00
C MET A 1 56.43 23.19 18.62
N ALA A 2 55.25 23.03 18.02
CA ALA A 2 54.20 22.17 18.55
C ALA A 2 54.55 20.69 18.33
N PRO A 3 54.31 19.79 19.30
CA PRO A 3 54.60 18.37 19.12
C PRO A 3 53.61 17.78 18.10
N ARG A 4 54.16 17.06 17.11
CA ARG A 4 53.35 16.24 16.21
C ARG A 4 52.71 15.13 17.02
N ASN A 5 51.38 15.12 17.11
CA ASN A 5 50.61 14.02 17.68
C ASN A 5 50.84 12.76 16.83
N LEU A 6 51.75 11.90 17.26
CA LEU A 6 51.89 10.56 16.74
C LEU A 6 50.75 9.73 17.33
N ILE A 7 49.73 9.48 16.52
CA ILE A 7 48.71 8.48 16.82
C ILE A 7 49.46 7.16 16.96
N SER A 8 49.31 6.47 18.10
CA SER A 8 50.01 5.20 18.32
C SER A 8 49.65 4.18 17.24
N ASP A 9 50.59 3.33 16.85
CA ASP A 9 50.37 2.31 15.81
C ASP A 9 49.15 1.43 16.11
N ALA A 10 48.86 1.18 17.38
CA ALA A 10 47.65 0.46 17.81
C ALA A 10 46.36 1.27 17.58
N LYS A 11 46.40 2.60 17.77
CA LYS A 11 45.26 3.48 17.52
C LYS A 11 45.05 3.69 16.02
N LEU A 12 46.13 3.85 15.25
CA LEU A 12 46.09 3.89 13.79
C LEU A 12 45.59 2.56 13.21
N ALA A 13 46.07 1.42 13.72
CA ALA A 13 45.60 0.10 13.31
C ALA A 13 44.10 -0.09 13.61
N LYS A 14 43.61 0.36 14.77
CA LYS A 14 42.18 0.27 15.13
C LYS A 14 41.31 1.20 14.27
N GLU A 15 41.82 2.37 13.89
CA GLU A 15 41.15 3.33 13.00
C GLU A 15 41.12 2.82 11.55
N LEU A 16 42.24 2.27 11.05
CA LEU A 16 42.35 1.64 9.73
C LEU A 16 41.52 0.35 9.66
N GLN A 17 41.42 -0.41 10.75
CA GLN A 17 40.57 -1.60 10.83
C GLN A 17 39.10 -1.23 10.65
N LYS A 18 38.61 -0.13 11.25
CA LYS A 18 37.27 0.40 10.97
C LYS A 18 37.06 0.81 9.51
N GLN A 19 38.11 1.23 8.82
CA GLN A 19 38.03 1.74 7.45
C GLN A 19 37.97 0.62 6.40
N TYR A 20 38.45 -0.59 6.73
CA TYR A 20 38.54 -1.74 5.80
C TYR A 20 37.52 -2.86 6.03
N VAL A 21 36.63 -2.76 7.04
CA VAL A 21 35.58 -3.79 7.23
C VAL A 21 34.41 -3.59 6.27
N ILE A 22 34.67 -3.71 4.97
CA ILE A 22 33.63 -4.02 3.99
C ILE A 22 33.29 -5.53 4.09
N GLY A 23 34.14 -6.32 4.78
CA GLY A 23 34.20 -7.79 4.79
C GLY A 23 33.47 -8.60 5.87
N ASP A 24 33.18 -8.05 7.06
CA ASP A 24 32.84 -8.93 8.22
C ASP A 24 31.35 -9.06 8.53
N SER A 25 30.46 -8.37 7.81
CA SER A 25 29.02 -8.63 7.97
C SER A 25 28.58 -9.63 6.92
N LEU A 26 28.60 -10.92 7.29
CA LEU A 26 28.04 -12.02 6.49
C LEU A 26 26.61 -11.68 6.00
N GLU A 27 25.85 -10.91 6.78
CA GLU A 27 24.52 -10.42 6.41
C GLU A 27 24.56 -9.45 5.22
N ILE A 28 25.52 -8.52 5.18
CA ILE A 28 25.69 -7.57 4.07
C ILE A 28 26.06 -8.32 2.79
N PHE A 29 26.98 -9.28 2.85
CA PHE A 29 27.33 -10.12 1.70
C PHE A 29 26.14 -10.94 1.22
N ALA A 30 25.45 -11.63 2.12
CA ALA A 30 24.27 -12.43 1.76
C ALA A 30 23.17 -11.58 1.12
N ARG A 31 22.96 -10.35 1.61
CA ARG A 31 22.02 -9.39 1.01
C ARG A 31 22.48 -8.91 -0.37
N TYR A 32 23.77 -8.64 -0.52
CA TYR A 32 24.36 -8.21 -1.79
C TYR A 32 24.26 -9.31 -2.85
N GLU A 33 24.67 -10.53 -2.53
CA GLU A 33 24.56 -11.69 -3.41
C GLU A 33 23.11 -11.97 -3.81
N LYS A 34 22.20 -11.94 -2.84
CA LYS A 34 20.76 -12.05 -3.12
C LYS A 34 20.32 -10.96 -4.10
N GLY A 35 20.71 -9.72 -3.89
CA GLY A 35 20.39 -8.61 -4.79
C GLY A 35 20.93 -8.82 -6.21
N LEU A 36 22.15 -9.37 -6.35
CA LEU A 36 22.72 -9.70 -7.66
C LEU A 36 21.90 -10.78 -8.38
N ILE A 37 21.56 -11.88 -7.70
CA ILE A 37 20.73 -12.95 -8.27
C ILE A 37 19.35 -12.43 -8.66
N GLU A 38 18.70 -11.67 -7.78
CA GLU A 38 17.40 -11.07 -8.07
C GLU A 38 17.47 -10.06 -9.21
N SER A 39 18.58 -9.35 -9.40
CA SER A 39 18.77 -8.41 -10.51
C SER A 39 18.96 -9.09 -11.86
N ALA A 40 19.55 -10.28 -11.88
CA ALA A 40 19.81 -11.06 -13.09
C ALA A 40 18.54 -11.65 -13.72
N ILE A 41 17.48 -11.85 -12.92
CA ILE A 41 16.18 -12.32 -13.42
C ILE A 41 15.47 -11.15 -14.15
N PRO A 42 14.88 -11.35 -15.33
CA PRO A 42 14.04 -10.34 -15.99
C PRO A 42 12.78 -10.01 -15.17
N ASN A 43 12.36 -8.74 -15.14
CA ASN A 43 11.19 -8.32 -14.34
C ASN A 43 9.88 -9.00 -14.74
N ARG A 44 9.75 -9.47 -15.99
CA ARG A 44 8.58 -10.23 -16.46
C ARG A 44 8.52 -11.65 -15.86
N GLU A 45 9.68 -12.18 -15.48
CA GLU A 45 9.87 -13.54 -14.92
C GLU A 45 9.88 -13.53 -13.39
N LYS A 46 9.99 -12.34 -12.76
CA LYS A 46 9.93 -12.17 -11.30
C LYS A 46 8.50 -12.19 -10.79
N LEU A 47 8.24 -13.10 -9.86
CA LEU A 47 7.00 -13.15 -9.09
C LEU A 47 7.32 -13.32 -7.62
N TYR A 48 6.92 -12.39 -6.77
CA TYR A 48 7.04 -12.58 -5.32
C TYR A 48 5.81 -13.30 -4.78
N CYS A 49 6.03 -14.21 -3.82
CA CYS A 49 4.94 -14.82 -3.09
C CYS A 49 4.12 -13.72 -2.36
N PRO A 50 2.81 -13.58 -2.63
CA PRO A 50 2.00 -12.48 -2.10
C PRO A 50 1.68 -12.61 -0.61
N TYR A 51 1.94 -13.78 -0.02
CA TYR A 51 1.78 -14.00 1.40
C TYR A 51 2.92 -13.31 2.16
N LYS A 52 2.61 -12.26 2.92
CA LYS A 52 3.56 -11.40 3.65
C LYS A 52 4.59 -12.17 4.49
N LYS A 53 4.18 -13.27 5.14
CA LYS A 53 5.07 -14.12 5.95
C LYS A 53 6.08 -14.91 5.11
N CYS A 54 5.79 -15.15 3.83
CA CYS A 54 6.66 -15.88 2.92
C CYS A 54 7.51 -14.93 2.08
N ALA A 55 6.89 -14.07 1.26
CA ALA A 55 7.54 -13.05 0.43
C ALA A 55 8.78 -13.52 -0.39
N LYS A 56 8.92 -14.83 -0.63
CA LYS A 56 10.03 -15.41 -1.41
C LYS A 56 9.84 -15.12 -2.89
N LEU A 57 10.94 -14.87 -3.60
CA LEU A 57 10.97 -14.73 -5.05
C LEU A 57 10.75 -16.09 -5.71
N LEU A 58 9.85 -16.11 -6.69
CA LEU A 58 9.58 -17.18 -7.63
C LEU A 58 10.04 -16.69 -9.00
N SER A 59 10.73 -17.54 -9.76
CA SER A 59 10.98 -17.33 -11.18
C SER A 59 9.96 -18.11 -12.00
N HIS A 60 9.36 -17.48 -12.99
CA HIS A 60 8.51 -18.11 -13.98
C HIS A 60 9.08 -17.84 -15.36
N ASP A 61 9.20 -18.88 -16.19
CA ASP A 61 9.56 -18.77 -17.61
C ASP A 61 8.24 -18.72 -18.42
N PRO A 62 7.84 -17.55 -18.94
CA PRO A 62 6.70 -17.43 -19.83
C PRO A 62 7.14 -17.89 -21.22
N THR A 63 7.01 -19.18 -21.51
CA THR A 63 6.94 -19.67 -22.89
C THR A 63 5.72 -19.01 -23.55
N ASP A 64 5.92 -18.40 -24.72
CA ASP A 64 4.94 -17.53 -25.41
C ASP A 64 3.59 -18.20 -25.71
N GLU A 65 3.50 -19.53 -25.64
CA GLU A 65 2.27 -20.31 -25.85
C GLU A 65 1.50 -20.62 -24.55
N GLU A 66 2.11 -20.44 -23.37
CA GLU A 66 1.56 -20.86 -22.06
C GLU A 66 1.26 -19.68 -21.12
N ALA A 67 1.42 -18.44 -21.59
CA ALA A 67 1.06 -17.22 -20.87
C ALA A 67 -0.42 -17.18 -20.44
N GLU A 68 -1.28 -18.02 -21.04
CA GLU A 68 -2.68 -18.21 -20.62
C GLU A 68 -2.90 -19.33 -19.58
N ILE A 69 -1.93 -20.24 -19.36
CA ILE A 69 -2.21 -21.54 -18.71
C ILE A 69 -1.79 -21.60 -17.24
N ILE A 70 -0.84 -20.77 -16.77
CA ILE A 70 -0.48 -20.73 -15.33
C ILE A 70 -1.06 -19.48 -14.64
N ILE A 71 -2.38 -19.35 -14.67
CA ILE A 71 -3.07 -18.36 -13.82
C ILE A 71 -2.89 -18.74 -12.34
N LYS A 72 -2.90 -20.04 -12.02
CA LYS A 72 -2.82 -20.58 -10.66
C LYS A 72 -1.45 -21.19 -10.36
N GLY A 73 -0.70 -20.56 -9.46
CA GLY A 73 0.56 -21.09 -8.94
C GLY A 73 0.41 -21.63 -7.51
N LYS A 74 1.30 -22.55 -7.12
CA LYS A 74 1.49 -22.97 -5.73
C LYS A 74 2.91 -22.62 -5.30
N CYS A 75 3.03 -21.86 -4.22
CA CYS A 75 4.35 -21.52 -3.65
C CYS A 75 5.02 -22.78 -3.08
N PRO A 76 6.26 -23.12 -3.47
CA PRO A 76 6.97 -24.29 -2.94
C PRO A 76 7.40 -24.12 -1.48
N TRP A 77 7.52 -22.88 -0.98
CA TRP A 77 7.97 -22.62 0.39
C TRP A 77 6.85 -22.60 1.43
N CYS A 78 5.66 -22.07 1.08
CA CYS A 78 4.55 -21.95 2.02
C CYS A 78 3.30 -22.73 1.61
N ALA A 79 3.34 -23.43 0.47
CA ALA A 79 2.20 -24.13 -0.15
C ALA A 79 0.98 -23.24 -0.47
N GLY A 80 1.08 -21.93 -0.28
CA GLY A 80 0.02 -20.97 -0.58
C GLY A 80 -0.28 -20.90 -2.08
N LEU A 81 -1.56 -20.82 -2.41
CA LEU A 81 -2.02 -20.67 -3.79
C LEU A 81 -2.02 -19.18 -4.16
N LEU A 82 -1.54 -18.87 -5.36
CA LEU A 82 -1.43 -17.49 -5.84
C LEU A 82 -1.90 -17.38 -7.29
N CYS A 83 -2.30 -16.18 -7.66
CA CYS A 83 -2.54 -15.81 -9.04
C CYS A 83 -1.28 -15.17 -9.62
N ALA A 84 -0.62 -15.80 -10.60
CA ALA A 84 0.61 -15.26 -11.19
C ALA A 84 0.35 -13.99 -12.00
N ARG A 85 -0.80 -13.93 -12.69
CA ARG A 85 -1.24 -12.78 -13.48
C ARG A 85 -1.55 -11.56 -12.60
N CYS A 86 -2.33 -11.74 -11.54
CA CYS A 86 -2.73 -10.65 -10.65
C CYS A 86 -1.70 -10.38 -9.54
N ARG A 87 -0.72 -11.28 -9.33
CA ARG A 87 0.32 -11.20 -8.28
C ARG A 87 -0.23 -11.08 -6.85
N VAL A 88 -1.34 -11.78 -6.59
CA VAL A 88 -2.09 -11.76 -5.31
C VAL A 88 -2.35 -13.18 -4.83
N PRO A 89 -2.78 -13.39 -3.56
CA PRO A 89 -3.29 -14.69 -3.13
C PRO A 89 -4.42 -15.15 -4.05
N TRP A 90 -4.57 -16.47 -4.20
CA TRP A 90 -5.56 -17.02 -5.11
C TRP A 90 -6.98 -16.53 -4.82
N HIS A 91 -7.68 -16.03 -5.85
CA HIS A 91 -9.04 -15.51 -5.77
C HIS A 91 -10.05 -16.53 -6.33
N THR A 92 -10.50 -17.47 -5.48
CA THR A 92 -11.48 -18.49 -5.88
C THR A 92 -12.81 -17.86 -6.32
N GLY A 93 -13.41 -18.39 -7.38
CA GLY A 93 -14.75 -18.01 -7.83
C GLY A 93 -14.82 -16.69 -8.61
N ARG A 94 -13.68 -16.07 -8.92
CA ARG A 94 -13.58 -14.88 -9.77
C ARG A 94 -12.45 -15.09 -10.76
N ASP A 95 -12.67 -14.76 -12.02
CA ASP A 95 -11.57 -14.66 -12.97
C ASP A 95 -10.71 -13.42 -12.67
N CYS A 96 -9.54 -13.33 -13.30
CA CYS A 96 -8.62 -12.21 -13.09
C CYS A 96 -9.23 -10.86 -13.44
N GLN A 97 -10.07 -10.81 -14.46
CA GLN A 97 -10.66 -9.56 -14.94
C GLN A 97 -11.72 -9.05 -13.95
N GLN A 98 -12.55 -9.94 -13.44
CA GLN A 98 -13.51 -9.64 -12.39
C GLN A 98 -12.81 -9.19 -11.11
N PHE A 99 -11.80 -9.94 -10.65
CA PHE A 99 -11.04 -9.59 -9.46
C PHE A 99 -10.42 -8.18 -9.57
N GLN A 100 -9.78 -7.87 -10.71
CA GLN A 100 -9.16 -6.57 -10.94
C GLN A 100 -10.16 -5.41 -10.95
N ARG A 101 -11.35 -5.59 -11.54
CA ARG A 101 -12.40 -4.57 -11.51
C ARG A 101 -12.84 -4.27 -10.08
N GLU A 102 -13.12 -5.30 -9.29
CA GLU A 102 -13.59 -5.12 -7.92
C GLU A 102 -12.53 -4.54 -6.98
N GLU A 103 -11.25 -4.86 -7.19
CA GLU A 103 -10.16 -4.20 -6.45
C GLU A 103 -10.05 -2.71 -6.82
N LYS A 104 -10.22 -2.37 -8.10
CA LYS A 104 -10.23 -0.98 -8.54
C LYS A 104 -11.42 -0.21 -7.93
N ASP A 105 -12.62 -0.79 -7.97
CA ASP A 105 -13.80 -0.18 -7.38
C ASP A 105 -13.61 0.05 -5.87
N ARG A 106 -12.99 -0.91 -5.16
CA ARG A 106 -12.61 -0.74 -3.75
C ARG A 106 -11.62 0.41 -3.54
N GLU A 107 -10.61 0.52 -4.38
CA GLU A 107 -9.61 1.58 -4.28
C GLU A 107 -10.25 2.96 -4.51
N ASP A 108 -11.13 3.06 -5.51
CA ASP A 108 -11.85 4.28 -5.84
C ASP A 108 -12.81 4.67 -4.70
N ASP A 109 -13.54 3.71 -4.10
CA ASP A 109 -14.36 3.95 -2.91
C ASP A 109 -13.54 4.48 -1.72
N LEU A 110 -12.34 3.94 -1.50
CA LEU A 110 -11.43 4.42 -0.45
C LEU A 110 -10.94 5.85 -0.75
N ARG A 111 -10.64 6.16 -2.01
CA ARG A 111 -10.27 7.52 -2.44
C ARG A 111 -11.41 8.51 -2.19
N VAL A 112 -12.64 8.14 -2.54
CA VAL A 112 -13.83 8.98 -2.30
C VAL A 112 -14.03 9.22 -0.80
N LYS A 113 -13.88 8.19 0.05
CA LYS A 113 -13.96 8.34 1.51
C LYS A 113 -12.89 9.27 2.07
N LEU A 114 -11.64 9.12 1.66
CA LEU A 114 -10.55 10.00 2.09
C LEU A 114 -10.77 11.45 1.65
N LEU A 115 -11.27 11.66 0.42
CA LEU A 115 -11.63 12.99 -0.06
C LEU A 115 -12.77 13.58 0.75
N ALA A 116 -13.80 12.79 1.04
CA ALA A 116 -14.93 13.19 1.89
C ALA A 116 -14.48 13.66 3.27
N GLU A 117 -13.58 12.93 3.90
CA GLU A 117 -13.01 13.27 5.21
C GLU A 117 -12.22 14.58 5.14
N ASN A 118 -11.36 14.74 4.14
CA ASN A 118 -10.54 15.94 3.95
C ASN A 118 -11.38 17.19 3.65
N CYS A 119 -12.41 17.06 2.83
CA CYS A 119 -13.33 18.14 2.48
C CYS A 119 -14.47 18.31 3.50
N LYS A 120 -14.50 17.50 4.56
CA LYS A 120 -15.55 17.48 5.59
C LYS A 120 -16.97 17.31 5.00
N TRP A 121 -17.08 16.56 3.91
CA TRP A 121 -18.36 16.20 3.29
C TRP A 121 -19.20 15.35 4.23
N LYS A 122 -20.52 15.47 4.12
CA LYS A 122 -21.47 14.77 5.00
C LYS A 122 -22.38 13.84 4.24
N ASN A 123 -22.67 12.69 4.83
CA ASN A 123 -23.71 11.81 4.35
C ASN A 123 -25.08 12.35 4.76
N CYS A 124 -26.04 12.28 3.84
CA CYS A 124 -27.44 12.55 4.16
C CYS A 124 -27.97 11.48 5.12
N PRO A 125 -28.65 11.83 6.22
CA PRO A 125 -29.15 10.86 7.20
C PRO A 125 -30.24 9.94 6.64
N HIS A 126 -30.96 10.37 5.59
CA HIS A 126 -32.04 9.58 4.98
C HIS A 126 -31.54 8.63 3.88
N CYS A 127 -30.81 9.14 2.87
CA CYS A 127 -30.39 8.33 1.71
C CYS A 127 -28.92 7.91 1.71
N ASN A 128 -28.13 8.35 2.70
CA ASN A 128 -26.70 8.10 2.84
C ASN A 128 -25.80 8.61 1.69
N SER A 129 -26.36 9.35 0.73
CA SER A 129 -25.57 10.01 -0.31
C SER A 129 -24.61 11.04 0.29
N LEU A 130 -23.41 11.10 -0.25
CA LEU A 130 -22.40 12.10 0.13
C LEU A 130 -22.77 13.46 -0.44
N VAL A 131 -22.75 14.49 0.40
CA VAL A 131 -23.16 15.86 0.08
C VAL A 131 -22.02 16.81 0.39
N ASP A 132 -21.77 17.71 -0.56
CA ASP A 132 -20.87 18.86 -0.42
C ASP A 132 -21.68 20.13 -0.10
N LYS A 133 -21.08 21.09 0.58
CA LYS A 133 -21.68 22.39 0.93
C LYS A 133 -20.98 23.51 0.19
N VAL A 134 -21.75 24.48 -0.30
CA VAL A 134 -21.21 25.75 -0.79
C VAL A 134 -20.47 26.47 0.35
N ASP A 135 -19.27 27.00 0.09
CA ASP A 135 -18.37 27.56 1.12
C ASP A 135 -19.04 28.60 2.03
N ASP A 136 -19.88 29.47 1.46
CA ASP A 136 -20.60 30.53 2.19
C ASP A 136 -22.01 30.14 2.70
N GLY A 137 -22.37 28.86 2.61
CA GLY A 137 -23.67 28.35 3.05
C GLY A 137 -23.77 28.21 4.58
N GLY A 138 -24.97 28.43 5.13
CA GLY A 138 -25.29 28.09 6.53
C GLY A 138 -25.17 26.59 6.83
N VAL A 139 -25.32 26.20 8.11
CA VAL A 139 -25.26 24.78 8.50
C VAL A 139 -26.49 23.98 8.04
N HIS A 140 -27.59 24.64 7.69
CA HIS A 140 -28.80 24.00 7.16
C HIS A 140 -28.66 23.74 5.65
N ILE A 141 -28.83 22.49 5.23
CA ILE A 141 -28.82 22.12 3.82
C ILE A 141 -29.93 21.13 3.47
N ALA A 142 -30.32 21.09 2.20
CA ALA A 142 -31.28 20.13 1.65
C ALA A 142 -30.58 19.13 0.71
N CYS A 143 -30.79 17.84 0.93
CA CYS A 143 -30.31 16.78 0.05
C CYS A 143 -31.13 16.73 -1.26
N ARG A 144 -30.57 16.12 -2.31
CA ARG A 144 -31.31 15.78 -3.54
C ARG A 144 -32.51 14.85 -3.28
N CYS A 145 -32.48 14.06 -2.21
CA CYS A 145 -33.63 13.24 -1.78
C CYS A 145 -34.70 14.04 -1.02
N LYS A 146 -34.54 15.36 -0.89
CA LYS A 146 -35.41 16.32 -0.17
C LYS A 146 -35.32 16.29 1.35
N GLU A 147 -34.50 15.40 1.93
CA GLU A 147 -34.21 15.45 3.37
C GLU A 147 -33.41 16.72 3.70
N GLU A 148 -33.87 17.47 4.69
CA GLU A 148 -33.19 18.63 5.26
C GLU A 148 -32.38 18.20 6.49
N PHE A 149 -31.11 18.62 6.56
CA PHE A 149 -30.23 18.20 7.65
C PHE A 149 -29.14 19.24 7.94
N CYS A 150 -28.54 19.11 9.12
CA CYS A 150 -27.44 19.97 9.53
C CYS A 150 -26.09 19.44 9.00
N TYR A 151 -25.40 20.21 8.17
CA TYR A 151 -24.07 19.89 7.65
C TYR A 151 -22.98 19.86 8.73
N GLY A 152 -23.19 20.49 9.88
CA GLY A 152 -22.25 20.46 10.99
C GLY A 152 -22.12 19.06 11.62
N CYS A 153 -23.24 18.51 12.07
CA CYS A 153 -23.32 17.24 12.81
C CYS A 153 -23.87 16.06 11.99
N GLY A 154 -24.59 16.29 10.89
CA GLY A 154 -25.22 15.25 10.07
C GLY A 154 -26.64 14.85 10.49
N GLU A 155 -27.21 15.46 11.54
CA GLU A 155 -28.54 15.15 12.06
C GLU A 155 -29.67 15.78 11.22
N THR A 156 -30.83 15.11 11.15
CA THR A 156 -32.04 15.63 10.50
C THR A 156 -32.45 16.99 11.09
N TRP A 157 -32.79 17.91 10.19
CA TRP A 157 -33.25 19.24 10.57
C TRP A 157 -34.63 19.16 11.20
N SER A 158 -34.80 19.79 12.37
CA SER A 158 -36.08 19.79 13.08
C SER A 158 -36.17 20.97 14.03
N GLU A 159 -37.35 21.20 14.61
CA GLU A 159 -37.52 22.22 15.67
C GLU A 159 -36.58 22.01 16.87
N ARG A 160 -36.21 20.75 17.14
CA ARG A 160 -35.26 20.38 18.20
C ARG A 160 -33.80 20.56 17.80
N HIS A 161 -33.52 20.74 16.51
CA HIS A 161 -32.19 20.89 15.96
C HIS A 161 -32.19 21.93 14.82
N TRP A 162 -32.24 23.21 15.19
CA TRP A 162 -32.28 24.36 14.26
C TRP A 162 -30.98 25.20 14.26
N ASN A 163 -30.03 24.89 15.13
CA ASN A 163 -28.74 25.54 15.21
C ASN A 163 -27.68 24.53 15.66
N CYS A 164 -26.52 24.56 15.00
CA CYS A 164 -25.37 23.75 15.34
C CYS A 164 -24.15 24.67 15.49
N GLN A 165 -23.63 24.77 16.72
CA GLN A 165 -22.35 25.42 16.98
C GLN A 165 -21.25 24.43 16.59
N THR A 166 -20.89 24.43 15.31
CA THR A 166 -19.76 23.65 14.81
C THR A 166 -18.49 24.13 15.51
N ARG A 167 -17.82 23.24 16.23
CA ARG A 167 -16.58 23.50 16.95
C ARG A 167 -15.37 23.39 16.02
#